data_AF-A0A7C6GKG0-F1
#
_entry.id   AF-A0A7C6GKG0-F1
#
_cell.length_a   1.000
_cell.length_b   1.000
_cell.length_c   1.000
_cell.angle_alpha   90.00
_cell.angle_beta   90.00
_cell.angle_gamma   90.00
#
_symmetry.space_group_name_H-M   'P 1'
#
loop_
_entity.id
_entity.type
_entity.pdbx_description
1 polymer ?
#
loop_
_entity_poly.entity_id
_entity_poly.type
_entity_poly.pdbx_seq_one_letter_code
_entity_poly.pdbx_strand_id
1 'polypeptide(L)'
;MEEWQGALVQCMHDVGWTNVVEAEANWGIEDNSLTMEQRGAFKESLADCESQVGVAPVDLPLTDDEIRLVYSHWIKQKECLEGLGYEISDPPSEDTFVAQAKAHKVGADWNPFAEVHVVDEDPNEVFRQCPQMPPGM
;
A
#
# COMPACT_ATOMS: atom_id res chain seq x y z
N MET A 1 -7.71 9.35 -8.48
CA MET A 1 -7.44 7.95 -8.06
C MET A 1 -8.02 6.96 -9.06
N GLU A 2 -9.34 6.96 -9.30
CA GLU A 2 -9.99 6.11 -10.33
C GLU A 2 -9.30 6.13 -11.70
N GLU A 3 -8.93 7.30 -12.22
CA GLU A 3 -8.31 7.41 -13.56
C GLU A 3 -6.93 6.72 -13.63
N TRP A 4 -6.19 6.68 -12.53
CA TRP A 4 -4.90 5.99 -12.46
C TRP A 4 -5.05 4.50 -12.25
N GLN A 5 -5.97 4.08 -11.37
CA GLN A 5 -6.26 2.66 -11.17
C GLN A 5 -6.75 2.03 -12.48
N GLY A 6 -7.67 2.68 -13.20
CA GLY A 6 -8.13 2.23 -14.50
C GLY A 6 -7.00 2.16 -15.55
N ALA A 7 -6.09 3.13 -15.57
CA ALA A 7 -4.91 3.09 -16.45
C ALA A 7 -3.93 1.95 -16.09
N LEU A 8 -3.77 1.66 -14.81
CA LEU A 8 -2.93 0.56 -14.32
C LEU A 8 -3.56 -0.81 -14.62
N VAL A 9 -4.86 -0.95 -14.41
CA VAL A 9 -5.64 -2.14 -14.82
C VAL A 9 -5.49 -2.38 -16.32
N GLN A 10 -5.64 -1.34 -17.14
CA GLN A 10 -5.51 -1.45 -18.58
C GLN A 10 -4.10 -1.89 -19.00
N CYS A 11 -3.05 -1.32 -18.40
CA CYS A 11 -1.69 -1.75 -18.67
C CYS A 11 -1.46 -3.22 -18.31
N MET A 12 -1.96 -3.65 -17.15
CA MET A 12 -1.86 -5.03 -16.71
C MET A 12 -2.60 -6.00 -17.65
N HIS A 13 -3.76 -5.59 -18.17
CA HIS A 13 -4.50 -6.35 -19.18
C HIS A 13 -3.72 -6.47 -20.49
N ASP A 14 -3.09 -5.37 -20.94
CA ASP A 14 -2.30 -5.34 -22.19
C ASP A 14 -1.09 -6.29 -22.15
N VAL A 15 -0.52 -6.52 -20.96
CA VAL A 15 0.58 -7.48 -20.75
C VAL A 15 0.11 -8.89 -20.35
N GLY A 16 -1.20 -9.13 -20.30
CA GLY A 16 -1.80 -10.47 -20.19
C GLY A 16 -2.47 -10.82 -18.85
N TRP A 17 -2.50 -9.91 -17.88
CA TRP A 17 -3.17 -10.10 -16.58
C TRP A 17 -4.64 -9.68 -16.63
N THR A 18 -5.47 -10.40 -17.40
CA THR A 18 -6.86 -10.01 -17.71
C THR A 18 -7.85 -10.06 -16.54
N ASN A 19 -7.48 -10.69 -15.43
CA ASN A 19 -8.35 -10.82 -14.24
C ASN A 19 -8.10 -9.70 -13.22
N VAL A 20 -7.16 -8.81 -13.50
CA VAL A 20 -6.85 -7.66 -12.65
C VAL A 20 -8.03 -6.69 -12.65
N VAL A 21 -8.41 -6.24 -11.46
CA VAL A 21 -9.47 -5.24 -11.24
C VAL A 21 -8.96 -4.16 -10.30
N GLU A 22 -9.68 -3.04 -10.25
CA GLU A 22 -9.43 -2.01 -9.25
C GLU A 22 -9.71 -2.57 -7.86
N ALA A 23 -8.79 -2.38 -6.93
CA ALA A 23 -8.96 -2.87 -5.58
C ALA A 23 -9.81 -1.88 -4.77
N GLU A 24 -10.95 -2.38 -4.28
CA GLU A 24 -11.92 -1.58 -3.52
C GLU A 24 -11.36 -1.10 -2.17
N ALA A 25 -10.36 -1.80 -1.62
CA ALA A 25 -9.93 -1.65 -0.23
C ALA A 25 -8.52 -1.09 -0.01
N ASN A 26 -7.75 -0.76 -1.06
CA ASN A 26 -6.36 -0.28 -0.88
C ASN A 26 -5.88 0.70 -1.96
N TRP A 27 -6.79 1.28 -2.74
CA TRP A 27 -6.49 2.24 -3.83
C TRP A 27 -5.45 1.73 -4.84
N GLY A 28 -5.30 0.41 -4.96
CA GLY A 28 -4.44 -0.26 -5.92
C GLY A 28 -5.24 -1.08 -6.92
N ILE A 29 -4.67 -2.20 -7.33
CA ILE A 29 -5.30 -3.20 -8.18
C ILE A 29 -5.15 -4.58 -7.55
N GLU A 30 -6.09 -5.49 -7.82
CA GLU A 30 -6.08 -6.84 -7.29
C GLU A 30 -6.39 -7.88 -8.36
N ASP A 31 -5.87 -9.09 -8.19
CA ASP A 31 -6.24 -10.27 -8.97
C ASP A 31 -6.49 -11.44 -8.01
N ASN A 32 -7.77 -11.78 -7.82
CA ASN A 32 -8.22 -12.84 -6.92
C ASN A 32 -7.92 -14.27 -7.44
N SER A 33 -7.43 -14.39 -8.68
CA SER A 33 -7.02 -15.66 -9.29
C SER A 33 -5.51 -15.91 -9.23
N LEU A 34 -4.74 -14.95 -8.71
CA LEU A 34 -3.28 -15.01 -8.69
C LEU A 34 -2.75 -16.14 -7.79
N THR A 35 -1.99 -17.05 -8.38
CA THR A 35 -1.33 -18.14 -7.64
C THR A 35 0.01 -17.69 -7.06
N MET A 36 0.52 -18.42 -6.06
CA MET A 36 1.84 -18.17 -5.45
C MET A 36 2.98 -18.15 -6.47
N GLU A 37 2.96 -19.07 -7.43
CA GLU A 37 3.99 -19.20 -8.47
C GLU A 37 3.99 -18.00 -9.43
N GLN A 38 2.85 -17.32 -9.58
CA GLN A 38 2.68 -16.17 -10.48
C GLN A 38 3.05 -14.83 -9.82
N ARG A 39 3.19 -14.77 -8.49
CA ARG A 39 3.43 -13.51 -7.76
C ARG A 39 4.67 -12.75 -8.20
N GLY A 40 5.76 -13.46 -8.52
CA GLY A 40 7.00 -12.82 -8.97
C GLY A 40 6.81 -12.06 -10.29
N ALA A 41 6.28 -12.75 -11.30
CA ALA A 41 6.00 -12.17 -12.61
C ALA A 41 4.93 -11.06 -12.54
N PHE A 42 3.93 -11.22 -11.67
CA PHE A 42 2.92 -10.20 -11.44
C PHE A 42 3.52 -8.90 -10.90
N LYS A 43 4.40 -8.99 -9.88
CA LYS A 43 5.08 -7.82 -9.31
C LYS A 43 5.97 -7.10 -10.33
N GLU A 44 6.67 -7.85 -11.18
CA GLU A 44 7.50 -7.28 -12.24
C GLU A 44 6.64 -6.52 -13.27
N SER A 45 5.56 -7.15 -13.74
CA SER A 45 4.60 -6.50 -14.66
C SER A 45 3.95 -5.25 -14.04
N LEU A 46 3.60 -5.33 -12.75
CA LEU A 46 3.03 -4.22 -12.00
C LEU A 46 4.01 -3.04 -11.93
N ALA A 47 5.27 -3.29 -11.58
CA ALA A 47 6.30 -2.24 -11.51
C ALA A 47 6.54 -1.60 -12.88
N ASP A 48 6.57 -2.39 -13.95
CA ASP A 48 6.71 -1.89 -15.32
C ASP A 48 5.50 -1.03 -15.72
N CYS A 49 4.29 -1.44 -15.35
CA CYS A 49 3.07 -0.68 -15.60
C CYS A 49 3.00 0.61 -14.78
N GLU A 50 3.39 0.59 -13.52
CA GLU A 50 3.49 1.79 -12.67
C GLU A 50 4.50 2.80 -13.25
N SER A 51 5.61 2.32 -13.82
CA SER A 51 6.59 3.19 -14.48
C SER A 51 6.05 3.90 -15.73
N GLN A 52 5.10 3.28 -16.43
CA GLN A 52 4.48 3.80 -17.65
C GLN A 52 3.28 4.71 -17.36
N VAL A 53 2.41 4.29 -16.44
CA VAL A 53 1.21 5.03 -16.03
C VAL A 53 1.58 6.24 -15.18
N GLY A 54 2.72 6.19 -14.49
CA GLY A 54 3.19 7.23 -13.60
C GLY A 54 2.75 7.00 -12.15
N VAL A 55 3.18 7.91 -11.27
CA VAL A 55 2.91 7.80 -9.82
C VAL A 55 1.41 7.87 -9.57
N ALA A 56 0.92 7.01 -8.67
CA ALA A 56 -0.46 7.06 -8.21
C ALA A 56 -0.83 8.51 -7.83
N PRO A 57 -1.99 9.02 -8.26
CA PRO A 57 -2.50 10.29 -7.82
C PRO A 57 -2.93 10.09 -6.38
N VAL A 58 -1.97 10.18 -5.48
CA VAL A 58 -2.22 10.46 -4.08
C VAL A 58 -2.86 11.83 -4.09
N ASP A 59 -4.00 12.00 -3.42
CA ASP A 59 -4.65 13.31 -3.28
C ASP A 59 -3.67 14.25 -2.58
N LEU A 60 -2.82 14.88 -3.38
CA LEU A 60 -1.66 15.62 -2.95
C LEU A 60 -1.87 17.10 -3.28
N PRO A 61 -1.54 17.99 -2.35
CA PRO A 61 -1.07 17.70 -1.00
C PRO A 61 -2.22 17.25 -0.08
N LEU A 62 -2.05 16.10 0.58
CA LEU A 62 -2.87 15.73 1.73
C LEU A 62 -2.79 16.88 2.75
N THR A 63 -3.91 17.22 3.36
CA THR A 63 -3.97 18.16 4.47
C THR A 63 -3.22 17.60 5.67
N ASP A 64 -2.77 18.47 6.58
CA ASP A 64 -2.10 18.03 7.80
C ASP A 64 -2.99 17.06 8.62
N ASP A 65 -4.32 17.23 8.57
CA ASP A 65 -5.27 16.36 9.27
C ASP A 65 -5.39 14.98 8.60
N GLU A 66 -5.38 14.90 7.27
CA GLU A 66 -5.34 13.63 6.56
C GLU A 66 -4.02 12.88 6.82
N ILE A 67 -2.89 13.60 6.88
CA ILE A 67 -1.59 13.00 7.23
C ILE A 67 -1.60 12.47 8.67
N ARG A 68 -2.21 13.19 9.61
CA ARG A 68 -2.39 12.70 11.00
C ARG A 68 -3.29 11.48 11.08
N LEU A 69 -4.33 11.40 10.25
CA LEU A 69 -5.20 10.23 10.17
C LEU A 69 -4.42 9.00 9.69
N VAL A 70 -3.57 9.17 8.67
CA VAL A 70 -2.65 8.11 8.21
C VAL A 70 -1.71 7.68 9.33
N TYR A 71 -1.06 8.63 10.01
CA TYR A 71 -0.17 8.33 11.13
C TYR A 71 -0.88 7.53 12.24
N SER A 72 -2.04 8.01 12.71
CA SER A 72 -2.84 7.32 13.74
C SER A 72 -3.22 5.91 13.32
N HIS A 73 -3.51 5.72 12.03
CA HIS A 73 -3.84 4.41 11.51
C HIS A 73 -2.61 3.48 11.48
N TRP A 74 -1.45 3.97 11.04
CA TRP A 74 -0.20 3.19 11.05
C TRP A 74 0.26 2.81 12.45
N ILE A 75 -0.03 3.62 13.48
CA ILE A 75 0.18 3.21 14.88
C ILE A 75 -0.66 1.97 15.24
N LYS A 76 -1.95 1.97 14.88
CA LYS A 76 -2.83 0.82 15.14
C LYS A 76 -2.40 -0.42 14.36
N GLN A 77 -1.86 -0.23 13.16
CA GLN A 77 -1.31 -1.30 12.35
C GLN A 77 -0.05 -1.89 12.99
N LYS A 78 0.86 -1.05 13.50
CA LYS A 78 2.04 -1.49 14.29
C LYS A 78 1.59 -2.38 15.45
N GLU A 79 0.64 -1.92 16.26
CA GLU A 79 0.11 -2.69 17.39
C GLU A 79 -0.46 -4.05 16.96
N CYS A 80 -1.17 -4.08 15.82
CA CYS A 80 -1.68 -5.33 15.26
C CYS A 80 -0.56 -6.28 14.83
N LEU A 81 0.43 -5.77 14.09
CA LEU A 81 1.58 -6.54 13.61
C LEU A 81 2.44 -7.09 14.76
N GLU A 82 2.69 -6.27 15.79
CA GLU A 82 3.37 -6.72 17.03
C GLU A 82 2.56 -7.82 17.72
N GLY A 83 1.22 -7.71 17.73
CA GLY A 83 0.31 -8.75 18.24
C GLY A 83 0.37 -10.07 17.46
N LEU A 84 0.74 -10.03 16.18
CA LEU A 84 1.01 -11.20 15.34
C LEU A 84 2.44 -11.73 15.47
N GLY A 85 3.30 -11.04 16.23
CA GLY A 85 4.68 -11.45 16.50
C GLY A 85 5.74 -10.82 15.60
N TYR A 86 5.38 -9.82 14.79
CA TYR A 86 6.34 -9.04 14.01
C TYR A 86 7.06 -8.00 14.87
N GLU A 87 8.37 -7.85 14.67
CA GLU A 87 9.14 -6.76 15.27
C GLU A 87 9.09 -5.55 14.35
N ILE A 88 8.40 -4.49 14.78
CA ILE A 88 8.24 -3.25 14.02
C ILE A 88 8.96 -2.11 14.75
N SER A 89 9.74 -1.31 14.02
CA SER A 89 10.47 -0.19 14.60
C SER A 89 9.54 0.88 15.20
N ASP A 90 10.07 1.64 16.16
CA ASP A 90 9.33 2.73 16.76
C ASP A 90 9.08 3.86 15.73
N PRO A 91 7.85 4.39 15.68
CA PRO A 91 7.50 5.47 14.77
C PRO A 91 8.23 6.77 15.16
N PRO A 92 8.46 7.68 14.20
CA PRO A 92 8.80 9.07 14.51
C PRO A 92 7.64 9.74 15.27
N SER A 93 7.88 10.89 15.91
CA SER A 93 6.77 11.66 16.49
C SER A 93 5.77 12.11 15.42
N GLU A 94 4.50 12.29 15.78
CA GLU A 94 3.45 12.72 14.84
C GLU A 94 3.84 14.00 14.08
N ASP A 95 4.33 15.04 14.78
CA ASP A 95 4.79 16.28 14.14
C ASP A 95 5.95 16.05 13.16
N THR A 96 6.86 15.12 13.49
CA THR A 96 7.99 14.75 12.61
C THR A 96 7.46 14.01 11.38
N PHE A 97 6.52 13.09 11.57
CA PHE A 97 5.85 12.38 10.48
C PHE A 97 5.11 13.34 9.56
N VAL A 98 4.34 14.30 10.10
CA VAL A 98 3.64 15.32 9.29
C VAL A 98 4.63 16.17 8.50
N ALA A 99 5.72 16.61 9.14
CA ALA A 99 6.77 17.36 8.46
C ALA A 99 7.43 16.56 7.33
N GLN A 100 7.75 15.28 7.57
CA GLN A 100 8.33 14.37 6.58
C GLN A 100 7.35 14.11 5.43
N ALA A 101 6.10 13.75 5.71
CA ALA A 101 5.08 13.49 4.69
C ALA A 101 4.87 14.70 3.76
N LYS A 102 4.90 15.92 4.31
CA LYS A 102 4.81 17.17 3.54
C LYS A 102 6.07 17.46 2.72
N ALA A 103 7.25 17.15 3.25
CA ALA A 103 8.53 17.35 2.56
C ALA A 103 8.77 16.33 1.44
N HIS A 104 8.24 15.12 1.57
CA HIS A 104 8.52 13.99 0.68
C HIS A 104 7.46 13.73 -0.40
N LYS A 105 6.39 14.54 -0.50
CA LYS A 105 5.25 14.34 -1.44
C LYS A 105 4.95 12.82 -1.64
N VAL A 106 4.55 12.21 -0.52
CA VAL A 106 4.07 10.82 -0.29
C VAL A 106 5.15 9.79 0.04
N GLY A 107 4.87 9.04 1.12
CA GLY A 107 5.76 8.03 1.69
C GLY A 107 6.63 8.64 2.79
N ALA A 108 6.08 8.81 3.98
CA ALA A 108 6.92 9.07 5.15
C ALA A 108 7.90 7.91 5.31
N ASP A 109 9.14 8.19 5.72
CA ASP A 109 10.24 7.21 5.81
C ASP A 109 9.92 6.00 6.71
N TRP A 110 8.84 6.06 7.49
CA TRP A 110 8.37 5.01 8.36
C TRP A 110 7.00 4.50 7.94
N ASN A 111 6.90 3.22 7.55
CA ASN A 111 5.67 2.48 7.28
C ASN A 111 5.77 1.11 7.97
N PRO A 112 4.85 0.74 8.88
CA PRO A 112 4.94 -0.52 9.64
C PRO A 112 4.92 -1.76 8.74
N PHE A 113 4.25 -1.71 7.58
CA PHE A 113 4.21 -2.83 6.64
C PHE A 113 5.48 -2.98 5.78
N ALA A 114 6.32 -1.94 5.70
CA ALA A 114 7.60 -2.03 4.99
C ALA A 114 8.61 -2.95 5.72
N GLU A 115 8.40 -3.16 7.03
CA GLU A 115 9.25 -3.99 7.90
C GLU A 115 8.73 -5.43 8.03
N VAL A 116 7.55 -5.71 7.46
CA VAL A 116 6.99 -7.06 7.42
C VAL A 116 7.71 -7.84 6.32
N HIS A 117 8.78 -8.53 6.71
CA HIS A 117 9.48 -9.48 5.85
C HIS A 117 8.70 -10.81 5.81
N VAL A 118 7.72 -10.88 4.91
CA VAL A 118 6.97 -12.11 4.62
C VAL A 118 7.86 -13.05 3.79
N VAL A 119 8.82 -13.69 4.47
CA VAL A 119 9.68 -14.70 3.85
C VAL A 119 9.02 -16.08 3.86
N ASP A 120 8.04 -16.32 4.73
CA ASP A 120 7.41 -17.64 4.92
C ASP A 120 5.86 -17.66 5.03
N GLU A 121 5.18 -16.50 4.99
CA GLU A 121 3.72 -16.41 5.12
C GLU A 121 3.07 -15.68 3.92
N ASP A 122 1.82 -16.05 3.60
CA ASP A 122 1.04 -15.36 2.59
C ASP A 122 0.81 -13.89 3.04
N PRO A 123 1.37 -12.86 2.35
CA PRO A 123 1.18 -11.45 2.71
C PRO A 123 -0.30 -11.08 2.82
N ASN A 124 -1.15 -11.75 2.04
CA ASN A 124 -2.59 -11.53 2.04
C ASN A 124 -3.25 -11.92 3.36
N GLU A 125 -2.67 -12.84 4.14
CA GLU A 125 -3.22 -13.22 5.45
C GLU A 125 -2.95 -12.13 6.49
N VAL A 126 -1.74 -11.58 6.50
CA VAL A 126 -1.38 -10.45 7.39
C VAL A 126 -2.25 -9.23 7.06
N PHE A 127 -2.46 -8.94 5.78
CA PHE A 127 -3.30 -7.81 5.36
C PHE A 127 -4.79 -7.98 5.68
N ARG A 128 -5.29 -9.22 5.81
CA ARG A 128 -6.67 -9.47 6.31
C ARG A 128 -6.78 -9.27 7.81
N GLN A 129 -5.76 -9.65 8.56
CA GLN A 129 -5.77 -9.57 10.03
C GLN A 129 -5.48 -8.15 10.53
N CYS A 130 -4.62 -7.42 9.82
CA CYS A 130 -4.28 -6.02 10.09
C CYS A 130 -4.76 -5.13 8.93
N PRO A 131 -5.93 -4.47 9.07
CA PRO A 131 -6.50 -3.63 8.02
C PRO A 131 -5.54 -2.52 7.58
N GLN A 132 -5.37 -2.38 6.26
CA GLN A 132 -4.47 -1.37 5.65
C GLN A 132 -5.06 0.05 5.63
N MET A 133 -6.37 0.19 5.78
CA MET A 133 -7.10 1.44 5.57
C MET A 133 -7.64 2.08 6.86
N PRO A 134 -7.45 3.39 7.05
CA PRO A 134 -8.16 4.13 8.09
C PRO A 134 -9.67 4.02 7.89
N PRO A 135 -10.48 3.87 8.95
CA PRO A 135 -11.93 3.89 8.80
C PRO A 135 -12.39 5.24 8.20
N GLY A 136 -13.10 5.21 7.07
CA GLY A 136 -13.74 6.39 6.48
C GLY A 136 -12.89 7.19 5.49
N MET A 137 -11.81 6.59 4.96
CA MET A 137 -11.16 7.02 3.72
C MET A 137 -11.47 6.03 2.59
#